data_AF-A0A8S9M5M1-F1
#
_entry.id   AF-A0A8S9M5M1-F1
#
_cell.length_a   1.000
_cell.length_b   1.000
_cell.length_c   1.000
_cell.angle_alpha   90.00
_cell.angle_beta   90.00
_cell.angle_gamma   90.00
#
_symmetry.space_group_name_H-M   'P 1'
#
loop_
_entity.id
_entity.type
_entity.pdbx_description
1 polymer ?
#
loop_
_entity_poly.entity_id
_entity_poly.type
_entity_poly.pdbx_seq_one_letter_code
_entity_poly.pdbx_strand_id
1 'polypeptide(L)'
;QDMKRIEETEDCFILDFDPFDSFDFKKLSVSSGGDKDLDIIHETGQVACRDYPHPRHLCLTFPFGSTPNATHCHLCYCCVCDKPAPRAQWMSHCNTSADSMGRKLPTPESQSFYYSD
;
A
#
# COMPACT_ATOMS: atom_id res chain seq x y z
N GLN A 1 44.00 8.60 25.14
CA GLN A 1 44.05 8.52 23.66
C GLN A 1 43.44 7.22 23.13
N ASP A 2 43.26 6.18 23.95
CA ASP A 2 42.68 4.90 23.50
C ASP A 2 41.18 4.93 23.20
N MET A 3 40.38 5.73 23.92
CA MET A 3 38.92 5.78 23.72
C MET A 3 38.52 6.22 22.30
N LYS A 4 39.27 7.18 21.74
CA LYS A 4 39.01 7.76 20.41
C LYS A 4 39.39 6.82 19.26
N ARG A 5 40.34 5.92 19.50
CA ARG A 5 40.80 4.93 18.51
C ARG A 5 39.79 3.78 18.38
N ILE A 6 39.12 3.41 19.47
CA ILE A 6 38.14 2.32 19.51
C ILE A 6 36.86 2.72 18.76
N GLU A 7 36.37 3.95 18.97
CA GLU A 7 35.20 4.51 18.26
C GLU A 7 35.39 4.60 16.73
N GLU A 8 36.63 4.71 16.24
CA GLU A 8 36.94 4.80 14.79
C GLU A 8 37.15 3.43 14.12
N THR A 9 37.34 2.35 14.89
CA THR A 9 37.62 1.00 14.34
C THR A 9 36.52 -0.04 14.59
N GLU A 10 35.61 0.21 15.53
CA GLU A 10 34.54 -0.73 15.92
C GLU A 10 33.16 -0.25 15.41
N ASP A 11 33.04 -0.09 14.09
CA ASP A 11 31.81 0.35 13.41
C ASP A 11 30.67 -0.70 13.44
N CYS A 12 30.91 -1.84 14.10
CA CYS A 12 29.99 -2.97 14.22
C CYS A 12 29.98 -3.51 15.66
N PHE A 13 29.03 -3.09 16.47
CA PHE A 13 28.79 -3.66 17.80
C PHE A 13 27.98 -4.95 17.69
N ILE A 14 28.51 -6.05 18.22
CA ILE A 14 27.76 -7.30 18.38
C ILE A 14 26.78 -7.09 19.53
N LEU A 15 25.49 -7.23 19.25
CA LEU A 15 24.44 -7.12 20.26
C LEU A 15 24.31 -8.45 21.00
N ASP A 16 24.12 -8.39 22.32
CA ASP A 16 23.80 -9.56 23.16
C ASP A 16 22.38 -10.10 22.93
N PHE A 17 21.60 -9.43 22.08
CA PHE A 17 20.24 -9.77 21.68
C PHE A 17 20.09 -9.57 20.17
N ASP A 18 19.42 -10.51 19.50
CA ASP A 18 19.07 -10.38 18.08
C ASP A 18 17.84 -9.46 17.96
N PRO A 19 17.97 -8.26 17.35
CA PRO A 19 16.85 -7.32 17.17
C PRO A 19 15.66 -7.92 16.41
N PHE A 20 15.85 -9.06 15.74
CA PHE A 20 14.83 -9.77 14.98
C PHE A 20 14.24 -10.98 15.73
N ASP A 21 14.71 -11.33 16.93
CA ASP A 21 14.32 -12.53 17.69
C ASP A 21 13.04 -12.35 18.53
N SER A 22 12.02 -11.67 17.99
CA SER A 22 10.70 -11.66 18.67
C SER A 22 9.51 -11.51 17.73
N PHE A 23 9.56 -12.15 16.56
CA PHE A 23 8.34 -12.49 15.84
C PHE A 23 8.25 -13.99 15.63
N ASP A 24 7.52 -14.64 16.53
CA ASP A 24 7.35 -16.09 16.51
C ASP A 24 6.33 -16.49 15.43
N PHE A 25 6.76 -16.44 14.16
CA PHE A 25 5.99 -16.85 12.99
C PHE A 25 5.45 -18.28 13.12
N LYS A 26 6.07 -19.10 13.97
CA LYS A 26 5.68 -20.49 14.25
C LYS A 26 4.32 -20.60 14.94
N LYS A 27 3.78 -19.51 15.49
CA LYS A 27 2.44 -19.47 16.11
C LYS A 27 1.32 -19.19 15.09
N LEU A 28 1.65 -18.85 13.85
CA LEU A 28 0.66 -18.67 12.79
C LEU A 28 0.24 -20.06 12.30
N SER A 29 -0.83 -20.61 12.87
CA SER A 29 -1.46 -21.81 12.34
C SER A 29 -2.07 -21.49 10.97
N VAL A 30 -1.33 -21.80 9.90
CA VAL A 30 -1.84 -21.80 8.53
C VAL A 30 -2.86 -22.94 8.43
N SER A 31 -4.13 -22.60 8.25
CA SER A 31 -5.15 -23.59 7.92
C SER A 31 -4.90 -24.07 6.49
N SER A 32 -4.29 -25.25 6.36
CA SER A 32 -4.11 -25.94 5.08
C SER A 32 -5.48 -26.30 4.51
N GLY A 33 -6.01 -25.45 3.63
CA GLY A 33 -7.34 -25.63 3.06
C GLY A 33 -7.63 -24.62 1.96
N GLY A 34 -7.14 -24.93 0.75
CA GLY A 34 -7.54 -24.29 -0.52
C GLY A 34 -6.86 -22.95 -0.82
N ASP A 35 -6.19 -22.89 -1.97
CA ASP A 35 -5.89 -21.70 -2.81
C ASP A 35 -5.34 -20.39 -2.20
N LYS A 36 -4.79 -20.41 -0.99
CA LYS A 36 -4.07 -19.25 -0.42
C LYS A 36 -2.57 -19.33 -0.69
N ASP A 37 -2.16 -18.84 -1.87
CA ASP A 37 -0.73 -18.77 -2.22
C ASP A 37 0.04 -17.75 -1.37
N LEU A 38 -0.65 -16.78 -0.75
CA LEU A 38 -0.03 -15.71 0.05
C LEU A 38 -0.91 -15.34 1.26
N ASP A 39 -0.31 -15.33 2.45
CA ASP A 39 -0.92 -14.86 3.70
C ASP A 39 -0.13 -13.66 4.25
N ILE A 40 -0.85 -12.60 4.66
CA ILE A 40 -0.25 -11.44 5.34
C ILE A 40 -0.03 -11.81 6.80
N ILE A 41 1.23 -12.04 7.16
CA ILE A 41 1.65 -12.47 8.50
C ILE A 41 1.89 -11.30 9.47
N HIS A 42 2.07 -10.08 8.94
CA HIS A 42 2.27 -8.86 9.71
C HIS A 42 2.10 -7.62 8.82
N GLU A 43 1.68 -6.50 9.40
CA GLU A 43 1.67 -5.16 8.78
C GLU A 43 2.41 -4.19 9.71
N THR A 44 3.38 -3.43 9.20
CA THR A 44 4.07 -2.39 9.98
C THR A 44 3.81 -1.02 9.34
N GLY A 45 3.41 -0.04 10.15
CA GLY A 45 3.25 1.35 9.71
C GLY A 45 1.93 1.61 8.96
N GLN A 46 1.94 2.64 8.11
CA GLN A 46 0.75 3.06 7.34
C GLN A 46 0.68 2.34 6.00
N VAL A 47 -0.52 1.93 5.61
CA VAL A 47 -0.80 1.16 4.40
C VAL A 47 -1.46 2.06 3.35
N ALA A 48 -0.81 2.22 2.19
CA ALA A 48 -1.26 3.12 1.11
C ALA A 48 -2.75 2.94 0.73
N CYS A 49 -3.20 1.69 0.61
CA CYS A 49 -4.54 1.32 0.18
C CYS A 49 -5.61 1.33 1.29
N ARG A 50 -5.26 1.83 2.47
CA ARG A 50 -6.15 1.93 3.64
C ARG A 50 -6.06 3.31 4.30
N ASP A 51 -4.85 3.78 4.55
CA ASP A 51 -4.55 4.91 5.43
C ASP A 51 -4.26 6.21 4.66
N TYR A 52 -4.15 6.14 3.32
CA TYR A 52 -3.96 7.28 2.43
C TYR A 52 -5.07 7.38 1.39
N PRO A 53 -5.26 8.53 0.72
CA PRO A 53 -6.20 8.65 -0.39
C PRO A 53 -5.90 7.62 -1.49
N HIS A 54 -6.89 6.78 -1.84
CA HIS A 54 -6.69 5.70 -2.80
C HIS A 54 -7.91 5.48 -3.74
N PRO A 55 -7.70 4.93 -4.94
CA PRO A 55 -8.77 4.48 -5.82
C PRO A 55 -9.62 3.38 -5.20
N ARG A 56 -10.92 3.36 -5.49
CA ARG A 56 -11.86 2.33 -4.99
C ARG A 56 -11.43 0.89 -5.27
N HIS A 57 -10.89 0.61 -6.45
CA HIS A 57 -10.49 -0.76 -6.81
C HIS A 57 -9.28 -1.26 -6.02
N LEU A 58 -8.56 -0.35 -5.33
CA LEU A 58 -7.44 -0.68 -4.46
C LEU A 58 -7.82 -0.69 -2.98
N CYS A 59 -9.05 -0.33 -2.61
CA CYS A 59 -9.44 -0.19 -1.21
C CYS A 59 -9.31 -1.51 -0.45
N LEU A 60 -8.47 -1.53 0.60
CA LEU A 60 -8.33 -2.69 1.48
C LEU A 60 -9.44 -2.79 2.52
N THR A 61 -10.07 -1.66 2.90
CA THR A 61 -11.24 -1.67 3.80
C THR A 61 -12.45 -2.33 3.14
N PHE A 62 -12.62 -2.13 1.83
CA PHE A 62 -13.69 -2.72 1.03
C PHE A 62 -13.10 -3.38 -0.22
N PRO A 63 -12.61 -4.63 -0.09
CA PRO A 63 -11.95 -5.33 -1.18
C PRO A 63 -12.84 -5.40 -2.42
N PHE A 64 -12.23 -5.15 -3.58
CA PHE A 64 -12.89 -5.26 -4.87
C PHE A 64 -13.27 -6.73 -5.14
N GLY A 65 -14.47 -6.97 -5.66
CA GLY A 65 -15.00 -8.32 -5.88
C GLY A 65 -15.66 -8.98 -4.66
N SER A 66 -15.23 -8.66 -3.43
CA SER A 66 -15.88 -9.16 -2.19
C SER A 66 -16.97 -8.23 -1.65
N THR A 67 -16.96 -6.96 -2.05
CA THR A 67 -17.92 -5.94 -1.60
C THR A 67 -18.57 -5.25 -2.80
N PRO A 68 -19.83 -4.80 -2.70
CA PRO A 68 -20.48 -4.06 -3.78
C PRO A 68 -19.64 -2.84 -4.17
N ASN A 69 -19.46 -2.58 -5.46
CA ASN A 69 -18.60 -1.46 -5.92
C ASN A 69 -19.08 -0.09 -5.41
N ALA A 70 -20.36 0.04 -5.03
CA ALA A 70 -20.91 1.24 -4.42
C ALA A 70 -20.35 1.54 -3.01
N THR A 71 -19.87 0.55 -2.24
CA THR A 71 -19.27 0.79 -0.92
C THR A 71 -17.94 1.52 -1.04
N HIS A 72 -17.57 2.32 -0.06
CA HIS A 72 -16.31 3.08 -0.06
C HIS A 72 -15.93 3.48 1.36
N CYS A 73 -14.63 3.66 1.60
CA CYS A 73 -14.15 4.28 2.83
C CYS A 73 -14.00 5.80 2.64
N HIS A 74 -13.71 6.51 3.73
CA HIS A 74 -13.56 7.96 3.74
C HIS A 74 -12.33 8.48 2.96
N LEU A 75 -11.37 7.59 2.66
CA LEU A 75 -10.15 7.90 1.87
C LEU A 75 -10.27 7.47 0.40
N CYS A 76 -11.39 6.87 0.00
CA CYS A 76 -11.61 6.51 -1.39
C CYS A 76 -11.79 7.75 -2.28
N TYR A 77 -11.17 7.73 -3.45
CA TYR A 77 -11.45 8.67 -4.53
C TYR A 77 -11.80 7.97 -5.85
N CYS A 78 -12.49 8.71 -6.72
CA CYS A 78 -12.81 8.27 -8.06
C CYS A 78 -11.62 8.49 -9.00
N CYS A 79 -10.97 7.44 -9.48
CA CYS A 79 -9.80 7.52 -10.37
C CYS A 79 -10.09 8.12 -11.77
N VAL A 80 -11.37 8.30 -12.12
CA VAL A 80 -11.76 8.97 -13.38
C VAL A 80 -11.77 10.48 -13.21
N CYS A 81 -12.08 10.97 -12.01
CA CYS A 81 -12.37 12.38 -11.75
C CYS A 81 -11.48 13.01 -10.66
N ASP A 82 -10.62 12.22 -10.03
CA ASP A 82 -9.72 12.58 -8.92
C ASP A 82 -10.42 13.36 -7.80
N LYS A 83 -11.61 12.88 -7.41
CA LYS A 83 -12.45 13.47 -6.36
C LYS A 83 -12.83 12.45 -5.29
N PRO A 84 -12.92 12.87 -4.02
CA PRO A 84 -13.29 11.98 -2.92
C PRO A 84 -14.72 11.43 -3.08
N ALA A 85 -14.95 10.25 -2.52
CA ALA A 85 -16.24 9.58 -2.50
C ALA A 85 -17.10 10.00 -1.28
N PRO A 86 -18.45 9.99 -1.39
CA PRO A 86 -19.24 9.71 -2.60
C PRO A 86 -19.49 10.97 -3.43
N ARG A 87 -19.55 10.82 -4.75
CA ARG A 87 -19.95 11.88 -5.71
C ARG A 87 -21.15 11.44 -6.53
N ALA A 88 -21.83 12.38 -7.19
CA ALA A 88 -23.05 12.12 -7.96
C ALA A 88 -22.93 10.98 -9.00
N GLN A 89 -21.77 10.83 -9.64
CA GLN A 89 -21.49 9.78 -10.63
C GLN A 89 -20.67 8.60 -10.05
N TRP A 90 -20.63 8.44 -8.73
CA TRP A 90 -19.90 7.34 -8.10
C TRP A 90 -20.38 5.98 -8.60
N MET A 91 -21.70 5.76 -8.68
CA MET A 91 -22.29 4.49 -9.10
C MET A 91 -21.91 4.06 -10.52
N SER A 92 -21.64 5.00 -11.43
CA SER A 92 -21.20 4.66 -12.78
C SER A 92 -19.69 4.41 -12.85
N HIS A 93 -18.89 5.15 -12.07
CA HIS A 93 -17.42 5.07 -12.11
C HIS A 93 -16.83 4.06 -11.11
N CYS A 94 -17.62 3.55 -10.16
CA CYS A 94 -17.10 2.65 -9.12
C CYS A 94 -16.77 1.25 -9.64
N ASN A 95 -17.32 0.87 -10.80
CA ASN A 95 -17.00 -0.40 -11.46
C ASN A 95 -15.68 -0.34 -12.25
N THR A 96 -15.08 0.83 -12.41
CA THR A 96 -13.85 1.01 -13.19
C THR A 96 -12.69 0.31 -12.48
N SER A 97 -12.28 -0.85 -13.00
CA SER A 97 -11.06 -1.57 -12.61
C SER A 97 -9.83 -0.93 -13.26
N ALA A 98 -8.63 -1.34 -12.83
CA ALA A 98 -7.37 -0.93 -13.48
C ALA A 98 -7.39 -1.22 -14.99
N ASP A 99 -7.96 -2.35 -15.42
CA ASP A 99 -8.07 -2.73 -16.84
C ASP A 99 -9.02 -1.83 -17.65
N SER A 100 -9.96 -1.19 -16.97
CA SER A 100 -10.91 -0.25 -17.59
C SER A 100 -10.27 1.13 -17.83
N MET A 101 -9.15 1.41 -17.16
CA MET A 101 -8.36 2.60 -17.41
C MET A 101 -7.39 2.32 -18.55
N GLY A 102 -7.89 2.39 -19.79
CA GLY A 102 -7.00 2.49 -20.94
C GLY A 102 -5.96 3.58 -20.68
N ARG A 103 -4.67 3.28 -20.95
CA ARG A 103 -3.55 4.23 -20.78
C ARG A 103 -4.00 5.59 -21.28
N LYS A 104 -4.31 6.52 -20.36
CA LYS A 104 -4.56 7.90 -20.75
C LYS A 104 -3.26 8.36 -21.36
N LEU A 105 -3.28 8.63 -22.67
CA LEU A 105 -2.19 9.30 -23.34
C LEU A 105 -1.90 10.57 -22.51
N PRO A 106 -0.64 10.85 -22.14
CA PRO A 106 -0.32 12.04 -21.36
C PRO A 106 -0.98 13.24 -22.01
N THR A 107 -1.81 13.96 -21.25
CA THR A 107 -2.29 15.26 -21.70
C THR A 107 -1.06 16.17 -21.85
N PRO A 108 -1.01 17.09 -22.84
CA PRO A 108 0.17 17.93 -23.08
C PRO A 108 0.66 18.67 -21.83
N GLU A 109 -0.23 18.95 -20.87
CA GLU A 109 0.05 19.62 -19.60
C GLU A 109 0.90 18.78 -18.63
N SER A 110 0.90 17.46 -18.76
CA SER A 110 1.73 16.55 -17.95
C SER A 110 3.14 16.37 -18.50
N GLN A 111 3.38 16.69 -19.78
CA GLN A 111 4.71 16.64 -20.38
C GLN A 111 5.58 17.84 -20.02
N SER A 112 4.99 19.01 -19.74
CA SER A 112 5.76 20.22 -19.39
C SER A 112 6.44 20.13 -18.02
N PHE A 113 5.94 19.29 -17.11
CA PHE A 113 6.56 19.07 -15.80
C PHE A 113 7.79 18.15 -15.85
N TYR A 114 7.93 17.31 -16.88
CA TYR A 114 9.04 16.35 -16.98
C TYR A 114 10.23 16.83 -17.81
N TYR A 115 10.12 17.96 -18.52
CA TYR A 115 11.18 18.50 -19.38
C TYR A 115 11.69 19.88 -18.93
N SER A 116 11.50 20.24 -17.66
CA SER A 116 12.08 21.45 -17.08
C SER A 116 13.16 21.09 -16.07
N ASP A 117 14.26 20.50 -16.56
CA ASP A 117 15.57 20.45 -15.90
C ASP A 117 16.66 20.64 -16.97
#